data_AF-A0A4Y8KIY6-F1
#
_entry.id   AF-A0A4Y8KIY6-F1
#
_cell.length_a   1.000
_cell.length_b   1.000
_cell.length_c   1.000
_cell.angle_alpha   90.00
_cell.angle_beta   90.00
_cell.angle_gamma   90.00
#
_symmetry.space_group_name_H-M   'P 1'
#
loop_
_entity.id
_entity.type
_entity.pdbx_description
1 polymer ?
#
loop_
_entity_poly.entity_id
_entity_poly.type
_entity_poly.pdbx_seq_one_letter_code
_entity_poly.pdbx_strand_id
1 'polypeptide(L)'
;MTTEQGPNMIMHIGELAEKSKMSLRTIRHYDEVGLLKPSGRSEGGFRLYTADDLDRLLLIRQIKALGFSLEDMADILHIIQTLQSDNAAADTPGTRVKLDGYLEQALERRTKLQDYLARGDEIIATLEALSR
;
A
#
# COMPACT_ATOMS: atom_id res chain seq x y z
N MET A 1 -30.98 9.59 11.92
CA MET A 1 -29.64 9.52 12.53
C MET A 1 -28.66 9.49 11.38
N THR A 2 -28.26 10.66 10.91
CA THR A 2 -27.45 10.84 9.70
C THR A 2 -26.02 10.98 10.15
N THR A 3 -25.19 9.98 9.88
CA THR A 3 -23.75 10.06 10.17
C THR A 3 -23.15 11.04 9.16
N GLU A 4 -22.79 12.23 9.64
CA GLU A 4 -21.99 13.19 8.89
C GLU A 4 -20.60 12.57 8.65
N GLN A 5 -20.43 11.95 7.48
CA GLN A 5 -19.10 11.73 6.93
C GLN A 5 -18.55 13.10 6.54
N GLY A 6 -17.39 13.49 7.11
CA GLY A 6 -16.68 14.70 6.73
C GLY A 6 -16.47 14.76 5.20
N PRO A 7 -16.16 15.94 4.64
CA PRO A 7 -16.18 16.14 3.19
C PRO A 7 -15.35 15.05 2.52
N ASN A 8 -16.03 14.13 1.82
CA ASN A 8 -15.40 13.03 1.13
C ASN A 8 -14.59 13.69 0.00
N MET A 9 -13.31 13.95 0.26
CA MET A 9 -12.48 14.77 -0.60
C MET A 9 -12.27 14.01 -1.90
N ILE A 10 -13.00 14.43 -2.92
CA ILE A 10 -12.93 13.86 -4.25
C ILE A 10 -11.70 14.44 -4.96
N MET A 11 -10.82 13.55 -5.42
CA MET A 11 -9.56 13.86 -6.07
C MET A 11 -9.56 13.37 -7.52
N HIS A 12 -8.97 14.15 -8.41
CA HIS A 12 -8.59 13.65 -9.73
C HIS A 12 -7.27 12.88 -9.66
N ILE A 13 -6.98 12.08 -10.70
CA ILE A 13 -5.75 11.27 -10.76
C ILE A 13 -4.46 12.08 -10.61
N GLY A 14 -4.45 13.35 -11.04
CA GLY A 14 -3.32 14.27 -10.87
C GLY A 14 -3.04 14.61 -9.41
N GLU A 15 -4.09 15.00 -8.68
CA GLU A 15 -3.99 15.26 -7.24
C GLU A 15 -3.64 13.98 -6.47
N LEU A 16 -4.23 12.85 -6.84
CA LEU A 16 -3.90 11.55 -6.23
C LEU A 16 -2.42 11.18 -6.45
N ALA A 17 -1.88 11.42 -7.65
CA ALA A 17 -0.47 11.20 -7.97
C ALA A 17 0.46 12.06 -7.11
N GLU A 18 0.12 13.34 -6.94
CA GLU A 18 0.89 14.27 -6.10
C GLU A 18 0.89 13.81 -4.64
N LYS A 19 -0.28 13.52 -4.06
CA LYS A 19 -0.41 13.12 -2.66
C LYS A 19 0.21 11.75 -2.37
N SER A 20 0.04 10.78 -3.27
CA SER A 20 0.66 9.45 -3.13
C SER A 20 2.16 9.43 -3.47
N LYS A 21 2.67 10.51 -4.07
CA LYS A 21 4.02 10.60 -4.66
C LYS A 21 4.28 9.44 -5.63
N MET A 22 3.28 9.12 -6.44
CA MET A 22 3.32 8.09 -7.47
C MET A 22 3.11 8.70 -8.85
N SER A 23 3.66 8.08 -9.87
CA SER A 23 3.38 8.51 -11.24
C SER A 23 1.94 8.19 -11.64
N LEU A 24 1.37 9.02 -12.54
CA LEU A 24 0.09 8.71 -13.18
C LEU A 24 0.08 7.32 -13.84
N ARG A 25 1.21 6.90 -14.40
CA ARG A 25 1.39 5.57 -15.01
C ARG A 25 1.23 4.46 -13.96
N THR A 26 1.83 4.62 -12.79
CA THR A 26 1.74 3.67 -11.68
C THR A 26 0.30 3.53 -11.20
N ILE A 27 -0.40 4.65 -11.01
CA ILE A 27 -1.80 4.65 -10.56
C ILE A 27 -2.71 3.97 -11.60
N ARG A 28 -2.52 4.27 -12.89
CA ARG A 28 -3.27 3.60 -13.98
C ARG A 28 -2.97 2.11 -14.04
N HIS A 29 -1.71 1.72 -13.86
CA HIS A 29 -1.34 0.31 -13.81
C HIS A 29 -2.06 -0.41 -12.66
N TYR A 30 -2.13 0.19 -11.47
CA TYR A 30 -2.87 -0.37 -10.34
C TYR A 30 -4.38 -0.45 -10.59
N ASP A 31 -4.96 0.47 -11.36
CA ASP A 31 -6.35 0.36 -11.85
C ASP A 31 -6.52 -0.80 -12.82
N GLU A 32 -5.63 -0.93 -13.80
CA GLU A 32 -5.65 -2.02 -14.80
C GLU A 32 -5.52 -3.41 -14.16
N VAL A 33 -4.66 -3.57 -13.16
CA VAL A 33 -4.49 -4.86 -12.46
C VAL A 33 -5.48 -5.04 -11.30
N GLY A 34 -6.40 -4.09 -11.09
CA GLY A 34 -7.47 -4.18 -10.10
C GLY A 34 -7.04 -3.93 -8.65
N LEU A 35 -5.81 -3.49 -8.42
CA LEU A 35 -5.30 -3.12 -7.10
C LEU A 35 -5.91 -1.82 -6.58
N LEU A 36 -6.29 -0.88 -7.44
CA LEU A 36 -6.97 0.36 -7.06
C LEU A 36 -8.10 0.64 -8.05
N LYS A 37 -9.35 0.69 -7.61
CA LYS A 37 -10.46 1.09 -8.48
C LYS A 37 -10.90 2.51 -8.12
N PRO A 38 -11.16 3.40 -9.09
CA PRO A 38 -11.66 4.73 -8.79
C PRO A 38 -13.02 4.63 -8.09
N SER A 39 -13.18 5.35 -6.98
CA SER A 39 -14.43 5.42 -6.22
C SER A 39 -15.60 6.01 -7.02
N GLY A 40 -15.32 6.76 -8.09
CA GLY A 40 -16.38 7.28 -8.95
C GLY A 40 -15.89 7.82 -10.28
N ARG A 41 -16.84 8.41 -11.02
CA ARG A 41 -16.58 9.16 -12.24
C ARG A 41 -17.35 10.47 -12.21
N SER A 42 -16.71 11.54 -12.69
CA SER A 42 -17.37 12.83 -12.92
C SER A 42 -18.37 12.73 -14.07
N GLU A 43 -19.24 13.74 -14.21
CA GLU A 43 -20.15 13.86 -15.36
C GLU A 43 -19.43 13.84 -16.71
N GLY A 44 -18.21 14.40 -16.77
CA GLY A 44 -17.34 14.36 -17.95
C GLY A 44 -16.58 13.05 -18.16
N GLY A 45 -16.86 12.01 -17.37
CA GLY A 45 -16.25 10.67 -17.50
C GLY A 45 -14.86 10.50 -16.84
N PHE A 46 -14.30 11.56 -16.25
CA PHE A 46 -13.01 11.49 -15.56
C PHE A 46 -13.10 10.65 -14.28
N ARG A 47 -12.04 9.89 -13.99
CA ARG A 47 -11.89 9.10 -12.75
C ARG A 47 -11.80 10.02 -11.54
N LEU A 48 -12.52 9.65 -10.49
CA LEU A 48 -12.58 10.32 -9.20
C LEU A 48 -12.18 9.34 -8.11
N TYR A 49 -11.39 9.84 -7.16
CA TYR A 49 -10.81 9.07 -6.07
C TYR A 49 -11.14 9.72 -4.73
N THR A 50 -11.26 8.93 -3.67
CA THR A 50 -11.54 9.40 -2.30
C THR A 50 -10.27 9.42 -1.45
N ALA A 51 -10.40 9.82 -0.19
CA ALA A 51 -9.34 9.66 0.80
C ALA A 51 -8.96 8.18 1.01
N ASP A 52 -9.94 7.27 1.02
CA ASP A 52 -9.70 5.83 1.17
C ASP A 52 -8.87 5.26 0.01
N ASP A 53 -9.08 5.77 -1.22
CA ASP A 53 -8.28 5.41 -2.38
C ASP A 53 -6.81 5.85 -2.23
N LEU A 54 -6.59 7.02 -1.62
CA LEU A 54 -5.24 7.50 -1.30
C LEU A 54 -4.59 6.63 -0.23
N ASP A 55 -5.28 6.32 0.86
CA ASP A 55 -4.76 5.47 1.94
C ASP A 55 -4.41 4.07 1.40
N ARG A 56 -5.25 3.53 0.53
CA ARG A 56 -4.98 2.28 -0.18
C ARG A 56 -3.70 2.36 -1.02
N LEU A 57 -3.47 3.45 -1.75
CA LEU A 57 -2.23 3.65 -2.52
C LEU A 57 -0.98 3.75 -1.64
N LEU A 58 -1.09 4.46 -0.51
CA LEU A 58 0.00 4.58 0.46
C LEU A 58 0.36 3.23 1.07
N LEU A 59 -0.64 2.39 1.35
CA LEU A 59 -0.42 1.02 1.82
C LEU A 59 0.21 0.12 0.74
N ILE A 60 -0.28 0.18 -0.51
CA ILE A 60 0.34 -0.53 -1.65
C ILE A 60 1.82 -0.17 -1.76
N ARG A 61 2.16 1.11 -1.61
CA ARG A 61 3.54 1.60 -1.66
C ARG A 61 4.41 0.96 -0.57
N GLN A 62 3.91 0.89 0.66
CA GLN A 62 4.63 0.29 1.79
C GLN A 62 4.86 -1.21 1.59
N ILE A 63 3.82 -1.93 1.16
CA ILE A 63 3.90 -3.37 0.85
C ILE A 63 4.92 -3.61 -0.28
N LYS A 64 4.89 -2.77 -1.34
CA LYS A 64 5.88 -2.86 -2.43
C LYS A 64 7.30 -2.62 -1.96
N ALA A 65 7.52 -1.67 -1.05
CA ALA A 65 8.84 -1.36 -0.51
C ALA A 65 9.46 -2.53 0.27
N LEU A 66 8.63 -3.38 0.90
CA LEU A 66 9.09 -4.62 1.53
C LEU A 66 9.40 -5.75 0.53
N GLY A 67 9.11 -5.57 -0.76
CA GLY A 67 9.44 -6.54 -1.80
C GLY A 67 8.38 -7.60 -2.05
N PHE A 68 7.13 -7.36 -1.65
CA PHE A 68 6.00 -8.23 -1.99
C PHE A 68 5.61 -8.12 -3.48
N SER A 69 4.99 -9.16 -4.00
CA SER A 69 4.46 -9.20 -5.37
C SER A 69 3.13 -8.44 -5.49
N LEU A 70 2.63 -8.24 -6.72
CA LEU A 70 1.32 -7.62 -6.92
C LEU A 70 0.17 -8.50 -6.39
N GLU A 71 0.32 -9.82 -6.48
CA GLU A 71 -0.63 -10.78 -5.95
C GLU A 71 -0.67 -10.72 -4.41
N ASP A 72 0.51 -10.71 -3.77
CA ASP A 72 0.61 -10.53 -2.32
C ASP A 72 -0.02 -9.22 -1.85
N MET A 73 0.16 -8.13 -2.60
CA MET A 73 -0.47 -6.85 -2.29
C MET A 73 -1.99 -6.96 -2.30
N ALA A 74 -2.57 -7.61 -3.30
CA ALA A 74 -4.01 -7.78 -3.40
C ALA A 74 -4.54 -8.56 -2.19
N ASP A 75 -3.88 -9.65 -1.83
CA ASP A 75 -4.25 -10.51 -0.71
C ASP A 75 -4.11 -9.77 0.64
N ILE A 76 -2.98 -9.08 0.87
CA ILE A 76 -2.76 -8.29 2.11
C ILE A 76 -3.82 -7.19 2.24
N LEU A 77 -4.13 -6.47 1.17
CA LEU A 77 -5.18 -5.43 1.18
C LEU A 77 -6.55 -6.02 1.49
N HIS A 78 -6.86 -7.20 0.95
CA HIS A 78 -8.11 -7.87 1.22
C HIS A 78 -8.22 -8.33 2.69
N ILE A 79 -7.14 -8.88 3.25
CA ILE A 79 -7.06 -9.26 4.67
C ILE A 79 -7.29 -8.03 5.56
N ILE A 80 -6.60 -6.92 5.29
CA ILE A 80 -6.75 -5.68 6.05
C ILE A 80 -8.19 -5.18 5.99
N GLN A 81 -8.77 -5.10 4.80
CA GLN A 81 -10.18 -4.67 4.63
C GLN A 81 -11.15 -5.59 5.37
N THR A 82 -10.92 -6.90 5.32
CA THR A 82 -11.76 -7.91 5.98
C THR A 82 -11.74 -7.73 7.49
N LEU A 83 -10.54 -7.59 8.07
CA LEU A 83 -10.34 -7.49 9.51
C LEU A 83 -10.69 -6.10 10.09
N GLN A 84 -10.67 -5.05 9.26
CA GLN A 84 -11.11 -3.71 9.64
C GLN A 84 -12.62 -3.50 9.48
N SER A 85 -13.31 -4.38 8.76
CA SER A 85 -14.76 -4.28 8.62
C SER A 85 -15.46 -4.61 9.94
N ASP A 86 -16.59 -3.94 10.23
CA ASP A 86 -17.44 -4.25 11.40
C ASP A 86 -18.11 -5.64 11.32
N ASN A 87 -17.87 -6.39 10.24
CA ASN A 87 -18.43 -7.70 10.01
C ASN A 87 -17.55 -8.80 10.59
N ALA A 88 -17.80 -9.17 11.85
CA ALA A 88 -17.11 -10.26 12.54
C ALA A 88 -17.22 -11.62 11.81
N ALA A 89 -18.24 -11.83 10.97
CA ALA A 89 -18.37 -13.08 10.21
C ALA A 89 -17.36 -13.17 9.05
N ALA A 90 -16.78 -12.05 8.62
CA ALA A 90 -15.73 -12.01 7.60
C ALA A 90 -14.35 -12.39 8.18
N ASP A 91 -14.15 -12.22 9.49
CA ASP A 91 -12.96 -12.68 10.22
C ASP A 91 -12.98 -14.19 10.40
N THR A 92 -12.57 -14.89 9.36
CA THR A 92 -12.49 -16.35 9.35
C THR A 92 -11.11 -16.83 9.82
N PRO A 93 -11.02 -18.04 10.40
CA PRO A 93 -9.73 -18.66 10.73
C PRO A 93 -8.75 -18.70 9.53
N GLY A 94 -9.27 -18.89 8.31
CA GLY A 94 -8.46 -18.85 7.09
C GLY A 94 -7.82 -17.48 6.82
N THR A 95 -8.54 -16.39 7.13
CA THR A 95 -8.01 -15.01 7.02
C THR A 95 -6.89 -14.78 8.02
N ARG A 96 -7.06 -15.26 9.26
CA ARG A 96 -6.04 -15.17 10.32
C ARG A 96 -4.78 -15.95 9.98
N VAL A 97 -4.91 -17.18 9.47
CA VAL A 97 -3.75 -17.98 9.03
C VAL A 97 -2.99 -17.28 7.89
N LYS A 98 -3.69 -16.70 6.92
CA LYS A 98 -3.03 -15.90 5.87
C LYS A 98 -2.32 -14.67 6.43
N LEU A 99 -2.95 -13.96 7.38
CA LEU A 99 -2.33 -12.82 8.06
C LEU A 99 -1.02 -13.22 8.74
N ASP A 100 -1.04 -14.30 9.50
CA ASP A 100 0.14 -14.81 10.21
C ASP A 100 1.26 -15.16 9.23
N GLY A 101 0.93 -15.80 8.11
CA GLY A 101 1.89 -16.11 7.05
C GLY A 101 2.50 -14.85 6.41
N TYR A 102 1.71 -13.80 6.18
CA TYR A 102 2.23 -12.53 5.69
C TYR A 102 3.06 -11.78 6.73
N LEU A 103 2.72 -11.90 8.01
CA LEU A 103 3.51 -11.33 9.11
C LEU A 103 4.89 -11.98 9.18
N GLU A 104 4.96 -13.31 9.15
CA GLU A 104 6.24 -14.04 9.12
C GLU A 104 7.09 -13.61 7.93
N GLN A 105 6.48 -13.58 6.75
CA GLN A 105 7.11 -13.12 5.51
C GLN A 105 7.61 -11.67 5.57
N ALA A 106 6.88 -10.77 6.23
CA ALA A 106 7.27 -9.38 6.40
C ALA A 106 8.44 -9.25 7.39
N LEU A 107 8.43 -10.04 8.47
CA LEU A 107 9.54 -10.10 9.43
C LEU A 107 10.83 -10.63 8.78
N GLU A 108 10.74 -11.68 7.97
CA GLU A 108 11.89 -12.21 7.23
C GLU A 108 12.47 -11.17 6.26
N ARG A 109 11.61 -10.52 5.47
CA ARG A 109 12.02 -9.45 4.54
C ARG A 109 12.65 -8.26 5.28
N ARG A 110 12.10 -7.87 6.43
CA ARG A 110 12.68 -6.83 7.29
C ARG A 110 14.09 -7.22 7.74
N THR A 111 14.30 -8.44 8.23
CA THR A 111 15.63 -8.91 8.66
C THR A 111 16.63 -8.84 7.51
N LYS A 112 16.26 -9.28 6.30
CA LYS A 112 17.13 -9.17 5.11
C LYS A 112 17.49 -7.72 4.77
N LEU A 113 16.53 -6.80 4.90
CA LEU A 113 16.78 -5.37 4.70
C LEU A 113 17.73 -4.80 5.76
N GLN A 114 17.59 -5.24 7.02
CA GLN A 114 18.51 -4.85 8.10
C GLN A 114 19.94 -5.33 7.82
N ASP A 115 20.11 -6.55 7.29
CA ASP A 115 21.42 -7.06 6.89
C ASP A 115 22.03 -6.24 5.74
N TYR A 116 21.22 -5.83 4.76
CA TYR A 116 21.69 -4.97 3.67
C TYR A 116 22.07 -3.57 4.15
N LEU A 117 21.34 -3.01 5.11
CA LEU A 117 21.69 -1.73 5.73
C LEU A 117 23.05 -1.84 6.45
N ALA A 118 23.23 -2.87 7.27
CA ALA A 118 24.49 -3.09 7.99
C ALA A 118 25.69 -3.22 7.02
N ARG A 119 25.53 -3.98 5.93
CA ARG A 119 26.58 -4.09 4.89
C ARG A 119 26.84 -2.76 4.18
N GLY A 120 25.80 -1.96 3.95
CA GLY A 120 25.93 -0.62 3.39
C GLY A 120 26.75 0.29 4.31
N ASP A 121 26.46 0.25 5.60
CA ASP A 121 27.17 1.03 6.63
C ASP A 121 28.66 0.64 6.71
N GLU A 122 28.99 -0.66 6.62
CA GLU A 122 30.38 -1.14 6.58
C GLU A 122 31.16 -0.57 5.37
N ILE A 123 30.52 -0.54 4.18
CA ILE A 123 31.13 0.03 2.98
C ILE A 123 31.32 1.54 3.15
N ILE A 124 30.31 2.26 3.66
CA ILE A 124 30.41 3.70 3.91
C ILE A 124 31.57 4.01 4.86
N ALA A 125 31.69 3.28 5.98
CA ALA A 125 32.77 3.47 6.94
C ALA A 125 34.16 3.22 6.31
N THR A 126 34.26 2.23 5.42
CA THR A 126 35.50 1.93 4.68
C THR A 126 35.87 3.08 3.74
N LEU A 127 34.90 3.61 2.99
CA LEU A 127 35.12 4.75 2.09
C LEU A 127 35.50 6.02 2.86
N GLU A 128 34.84 6.28 3.98
CA GLU A 128 35.15 7.42 4.85
C GLU A 128 36.58 7.35 5.39
N ALA A 129 37.06 6.16 5.80
CA ALA A 129 38.41 5.96 6.27
C ALA A 129 39.47 6.22 5.19
N LEU A 130 39.18 5.90 3.93
CA LEU A 130 40.06 6.15 2.78
C LEU A 130 40.03 7.60 2.29
N SER A 131 38.99 8.35 2.64
CA SER A 131 38.83 9.76 2.24
C SER A 131 39.54 10.76 3.16
N ARG A 132 40.14 10.28 4.26
CA ARG A 132 40.94 11.07 5.21
C ARG A 132 42.41 11.05 4.83
#